data_AF-A0A845ZEG6-F1
#
_entry.id   AF-A0A845ZEG6-F1
#
_cell.length_a   1.000
_cell.length_b   1.000
_cell.length_c   1.000
_cell.angle_alpha   90.00
_cell.angle_beta   90.00
_cell.angle_gamma   90.00
#
_symmetry.space_group_name_H-M   'P 1'
#
loop_
_entity.id
_entity.type
_entity.pdbx_description
1 polymer ?
#
loop_
_entity_poly.entity_id
_entity_poly.type
_entity_poly.pdbx_seq_one_letter_code
_entity_poly.pdbx_strand_id
1 'polypeptide(L)' 'MQTTTNEQMGKVTTTLTVANRIDQVKAEEGLISPEQIRSVTLENVLVDTGATTLCLPPDVI' A
#
# COMPACT_ATOMS: atom_id res chain seq x y z
N MET A 1 18.02 -8.77 -25.12
CA MET A 1 17.16 -8.96 -23.95
C MET A 1 17.94 -8.42 -22.76
N GLN A 2 17.57 -7.26 -22.23
CA GLN A 2 18.29 -6.64 -21.10
C GLN A 2 17.53 -6.98 -19.83
N THR A 3 18.13 -7.87 -19.02
CA THR A 3 17.70 -8.13 -17.65
C THR A 3 18.38 -7.11 -16.76
N THR A 4 17.67 -6.04 -16.41
CA THR A 4 18.06 -5.14 -15.32
C THR A 4 17.68 -5.81 -14.00
N THR A 5 18.44 -6.83 -13.60
CA THR A 5 18.33 -7.40 -12.26
C THR A 5 19.38 -6.69 -11.40
N ASN A 6 18.96 -5.61 -10.73
CA ASN A 6 19.76 -5.01 -9.67
C ASN A 6 19.58 -5.90 -8.44
N GLU A 7 20.31 -7.02 -8.43
CA GLU A 7 20.28 -8.07 -7.43
C GLU A 7 20.95 -7.61 -6.13
N GLN A 8 20.24 -6.82 -5.32
CA GLN A 8 20.39 -6.96 -3.87
C GLN A 8 19.40 -8.03 -3.39
N MET A 9 19.72 -9.29 -3.68
CA MET A 9 19.06 -10.44 -3.06
C MET A 9 19.24 -10.35 -1.54
N GLY A 10 18.22 -9.82 -0.86
CA GLY A 10 18.19 -9.69 0.61
C GLY A 10 17.19 -8.68 1.15
N LYS A 11 16.86 -7.61 0.40
CA LYS A 11 15.92 -6.57 0.87
C LYS A 11 15.18 -5.92 -0.30
N VAL A 12 13.99 -6.41 -0.61
CA VAL A 12 13.12 -5.80 -1.63
C VAL A 12 12.21 -4.79 -0.94
N THR A 13 12.31 -3.52 -1.31
CA THR A 13 11.40 -2.47 -0.84
C THR A 13 10.52 -1.99 -1.98
N THR A 14 9.25 -1.71 -1.67
CA THR A 14 8.28 -1.19 -2.64
C THR A 14 7.51 -0.02 -2.04
N THR A 15 6.91 0.80 -2.91
CA THR A 15 5.97 1.85 -2.52
C THR A 15 4.56 1.32 -2.72
N LEU A 16 3.70 1.49 -1.72
CA LEU A 16 2.33 1.02 -1.78
C LEU A 16 1.36 2.02 -1.17
N THR A 17 0.19 2.14 -1.80
CA THR A 17 -0.88 3.04 -1.36
C THR A 17 -1.98 2.19 -0.72
N VAL A 18 -2.26 2.45 0.55
CA VAL A 18 -3.32 1.80 1.31
C VAL A 18 -4.48 2.78 1.40
N ALA A 19 -5.66 2.38 0.93
CA ALA A 19 -6.87 3.18 0.99
C ALA A 19 -7.90 2.54 1.93
N ASN A 20 -8.68 3.37 2.62
CA ASN A 20 -9.74 2.88 3.48
C ASN A 20 -10.86 2.24 2.63
N ARG A 21 -11.12 0.96 2.86
CA ARG A 21 -12.11 0.20 2.08
C ARG A 21 -13.54 0.70 2.27
N ILE A 22 -13.91 1.14 3.47
CA ILE A 22 -15.25 1.66 3.75
C ILE A 22 -15.46 2.98 3.00
N ASP A 23 -14.45 3.84 2.95
CA ASP A 23 -14.53 5.10 2.23
C ASP A 23 -14.65 4.87 0.71
N GLN A 24 -13.95 3.86 0.15
CA GLN A 24 -14.14 3.47 -1.25
C GLN A 24 -15.59 3.08 -1.53
N VAL A 25 -16.16 2.21 -0.70
CA VAL A 25 -17.57 1.77 -0.86
C VAL A 25 -18.52 2.98 -0.74
N LYS A 26 -18.31 3.86 0.25
CA LYS A 26 -19.11 5.07 0.42
C LYS A 26 -19.00 6.02 -0.77
N ALA A 27 -17.83 6.14 -1.38
CA ALA A 27 -17.63 6.95 -2.57
C ALA A 27 -18.35 6.34 -3.79
N GLU A 28 -18.30 5.01 -3.93
CA GLU A 28 -19.06 4.27 -4.95
C GLU A 28 -20.58 4.44 -4.77
N GLU A 29 -21.06 4.48 -3.52
CA GLU A 29 -22.47 4.75 -3.17
C GLU A 29 -22.86 6.23 -3.26
N GLY A 30 -21.91 7.14 -3.53
CA GLY A 30 -22.14 8.59 -3.62
C GLY A 30 -22.35 9.29 -2.28
N LEU A 31 -22.03 8.65 -1.17
CA LEU A 31 -22.12 9.22 0.19
C LEU A 31 -20.98 10.20 0.50
N ILE A 32 -19.81 10.02 -0.13
CA ILE A 32 -18.65 10.92 -0.01
C ILE A 32 -18.05 11.15 -1.39
N SER A 33 -17.35 12.27 -1.60
CA SER A 33 -16.58 12.47 -2.84
C SER A 33 -15.38 11.53 -2.89
N PRO A 34 -14.94 11.07 -4.07
CA PRO A 34 -13.75 10.21 -4.22
C PRO A 34 -12.47 10.87 -3.68
N GLU A 35 -12.43 12.20 -3.63
CA GLU A 35 -11.35 13.00 -3.04
C GLU A 35 -11.29 12.89 -1.51
N GLN A 36 -12.36 12.42 -0.87
CA GLN A 36 -12.45 12.22 0.58
C GLN A 36 -12.04 10.82 1.02
N ILE A 37 -11.65 9.94 0.09
CA ILE A 37 -11.16 8.60 0.42
C ILE A 37 -9.83 8.75 1.17
N ARG A 38 -9.81 8.36 2.45
CA ARG A 38 -8.59 8.34 3.24
C ARG A 38 -7.64 7.31 2.64
N SER A 39 -6.46 7.78 2.24
CA SER A 39 -5.39 6.93 1.73
C SER A 39 -4.06 7.38 2.29
N VAL A 40 -3.16 6.41 2.48
CA VAL A 40 -1.79 6.64 2.92
C VAL A 40 -0.85 5.97 1.92
N THR A 41 0.16 6.72 1.48
CA THR A 41 1.25 6.17 0.68
C THR A 41 2.39 5.82 1.63
N LEU A 42 2.73 4.54 1.66
CA LEU A 42 3.85 4.02 2.42
C LEU A 42 5.02 3.81 1.46
N GLU A 43 6.11 4.53 1.72
CA GLU A 43 7.34 4.42 0.96
C GLU A 43 8.30 3.43 1.65
N ASN A 44 9.19 2.81 0.87
CA ASN A 44 10.23 1.91 1.39
C ASN A 44 9.70 0.70 2.19
N VAL A 45 8.53 0.18 1.83
CA VAL A 45 7.91 -0.96 2.52
C VAL A 45 8.65 -2.24 2.17
N LEU A 46 9.13 -2.94 3.19
CA LEU A 46 9.85 -4.20 3.02
C LEU A 46 8.88 -5.32 2.60
N VAL A 47 9.20 -5.99 1.50
CA VAL A 47 8.46 -7.16 1.03
C VAL A 47 8.96 -8.39 1.78
N ASP A 48 8.16 -8.88 2.72
CA ASP A 48 8.35 -10.17 3.39
C ASP A 48 7.46 -11.21 2.73
N THR A 49 8.05 -12.10 1.92
CA THR A 49 7.32 -13.14 1.18
C THR A 49 6.72 -14.23 2.09
N GLY A 50 7.06 -14.25 3.38
CA GLY A 50 6.48 -15.14 4.38
C GLY A 50 5.35 -14.52 5.21
N ALA A 51 5.09 -13.22 5.08
CA ALA A 51 4.08 -12.53 5.87
C ALA A 51 2.66 -12.72 5.28
N THR A 52 1.69 -13.06 6.13
CA THR A 52 0.27 -13.13 5.78
C THR A 52 -0.50 -11.86 6.15
N THR A 53 0.14 -10.96 6.90
CA THR A 53 -0.47 -9.74 7.43
C THR A 53 0.38 -8.52 7.13
N LEU A 54 -0.27 -7.37 7.01
CA LEU A 54 0.37 -6.08 6.77
C LEU A 54 0.61 -5.37 8.09
N CYS A 55 1.88 -5.08 8.41
CA CYS A 55 2.22 -4.22 9.54
C CYS A 55 2.09 -2.76 9.13
N LEU A 56 1.07 -2.08 9.63
CA LEU A 56 0.85 -0.65 9.41
C LEU A 56 1.41 0.18 10.57
N PRO A 57 1.93 1.39 10.32
CA PRO A 57 2.29 2.30 11.39
C PRO A 57 1.04 2.67 12.20
N PRO A 58 1.18 2.90 13.52
CA PRO A 58 0.05 3.15 14.41
C PRO A 58 -0.77 4.40 14.04
N ASP A 59 -0.17 5.35 13.34
CA ASP A 59 -0.84 6.56 12.84
C ASP A 59 -1.88 6.25 11.74
N VAL A 60 -1.80 5.06 11.13
CA VAL A 60 -2.68 4.61 10.03
C VAL A 60 -3.86 3.76 10.54
N ILE A 61 -3.82 3.28 11.78
CA ILE A 61 -4.80 2.33 12.37
C ILE A 61 -5.95 3.07 13.06
#